data_AF-A0A520T7H0-F1
#
_entry.id   AF-A0A520T7H0-F1
#
_cell.length_a   1.000
_cell.length_b   1.000
_cell.length_c   1.000
_cell.angle_alpha   90.00
_cell.angle_beta   90.00
_cell.angle_gamma   90.00
#
_symmetry.space_group_name_H-M   'P 1'
#
loop_
_entity.id
_entity.type
_entity.pdbx_description
1 polymer ?
#
loop_
_entity_poly.entity_id
_entity_poly.type
_entity_poly.pdbx_seq_one_letter_code
_entity_poly.pdbx_strand_id
1 'polypeptide(L)'
;MTYPYRQIVLANPIKSSVWGFALFLFIYLASPIETVITYSLAGPAYLLFMYLSFICGVLFLRAITTKKTILDKTSDILSKEVNNQKQQSGYSIRRKDLIRLFWLLFAMATLSQMMWIIDRFYLRGVSLAVDALERRDALEENSSTLLSIMSAILSPAALVVWHIALSIKTQYKKHKKYTILAVFIFWLPAINSTIMGSRSTFLISIFIFFLVWAYHKNDKIKISGLLIILTTFFLTTVYFIQTFLHRLELIGLSGLYSIQNSVYAFTLQPSPSSLNYMSNNEGNFLTSILFSITNIAQYYCHGVFELFYQIDNFQGFEHSLGSNTFFVLYKFLTMLAPFLPDAFQLLESGRPHYGAFGTFFGPLHSDFGWFGVMVVFIFGIMAQITIKKARSDPGYIPLAALISASITMFPVINMLNAGIGFYLFSFFIVYAFTWKLIFKC
;
A
#
# COMPACT_ATOMS: atom_id res chain seq x y z
N MET A 1 -1.18 -30.86 -12.52
CA MET A 1 0.12 -30.19 -12.34
C MET A 1 0.03 -29.37 -11.07
N THR A 2 0.80 -29.73 -10.03
CA THR A 2 0.80 -29.06 -8.72
C THR A 2 1.50 -27.70 -8.80
N TYR A 3 0.88 -26.66 -8.22
CA TYR A 3 1.51 -25.37 -8.05
C TYR A 3 2.70 -25.49 -7.09
N PRO A 4 3.93 -25.16 -7.50
CA PRO A 4 5.08 -25.15 -6.60
C PRO A 4 5.23 -23.75 -6.00
N TYR A 5 4.24 -23.23 -5.27
CA TYR A 5 4.45 -22.01 -4.46
C TYR A 5 5.23 -22.37 -3.19
N ARG A 6 6.47 -22.86 -3.34
CA ARG A 6 7.35 -23.15 -2.21
C ARG A 6 8.14 -21.90 -1.82
N GLN A 7 7.90 -21.48 -0.58
CA GLN A 7 8.72 -20.61 0.27
C GLN A 7 9.20 -19.30 -0.35
N ILE A 8 8.37 -18.26 -0.23
CA ILE A 8 8.86 -16.89 -0.35
C ILE A 8 8.98 -16.30 1.04
N VAL A 9 10.17 -15.80 1.35
CA VAL A 9 10.55 -15.18 2.64
C VAL A 9 9.68 -13.95 2.96
N LEU A 10 9.11 -13.30 1.92
CA LEU A 10 8.13 -12.20 2.01
C LEU A 10 6.70 -12.65 2.39
N ALA A 11 6.44 -13.96 2.51
CA ALA A 11 5.15 -14.54 2.89
C ALA A 11 5.09 -14.93 4.39
N ASN A 12 5.76 -14.14 5.24
CA ASN A 12 5.63 -14.24 6.70
C ASN A 12 5.29 -12.84 7.25
N PRO A 13 4.04 -12.63 7.72
CA PRO A 13 3.60 -11.30 8.16
C PRO A 13 4.50 -10.70 9.24
N ILE A 14 5.00 -11.51 10.19
CA ILE A 14 5.92 -11.06 11.25
C ILE A 14 7.25 -10.57 10.68
N LYS A 15 7.82 -11.29 9.70
CA LYS A 15 9.07 -10.85 9.08
C LYS A 15 8.86 -9.53 8.34
N SER A 16 7.76 -9.40 7.61
CA SER A 16 7.44 -8.15 6.90
C SER A 16 7.30 -6.97 7.85
N SER A 17 6.65 -7.15 9.02
CA SER A 17 6.50 -6.07 10.00
C SER A 17 7.84 -5.67 10.62
N VAL A 18 8.69 -6.66 10.96
CA VAL A 18 10.03 -6.41 11.52
C VAL A 18 10.94 -5.74 10.49
N TRP A 19 10.98 -6.22 9.25
CA TRP A 19 11.78 -5.59 8.18
C TRP A 19 11.32 -4.17 7.85
N GLY A 20 9.99 -3.94 7.84
CA GLY A 20 9.43 -2.60 7.65
C GLY A 20 9.89 -1.63 8.74
N PHE A 21 9.80 -2.04 10.01
CA PHE A 21 10.26 -1.23 11.13
C PHE A 21 11.79 -1.04 11.14
N ALA A 22 12.55 -2.08 10.82
CA ALA A 22 14.00 -1.99 10.73
C ALA A 22 14.45 -1.05 9.60
N LEU A 23 13.76 -1.05 8.45
CA LEU A 23 14.01 -0.13 7.35
C LEU A 23 13.71 1.32 7.77
N PHE A 24 12.59 1.55 8.46
CA PHE A 24 12.26 2.84 9.04
C PHE A 24 13.36 3.33 9.99
N LEU A 25 13.80 2.49 10.93
CA LEU A 25 14.83 2.83 11.89
C LEU A 25 16.17 3.12 11.20
N PHE A 26 16.54 2.30 10.21
CA PHE A 26 17.75 2.52 9.42
C PHE A 26 17.72 3.86 8.70
N ILE A 27 16.62 4.18 8.01
CA ILE A 27 16.48 5.47 7.30
C ILE A 27 16.53 6.62 8.30
N TYR A 28 15.79 6.55 9.40
CA TYR A 28 15.79 7.61 10.42
C TYR A 28 17.18 7.86 11.00
N LEU A 29 17.88 6.81 11.43
CA LEU A 29 19.20 6.93 12.05
C LEU A 29 20.32 7.31 11.07
N ALA A 30 20.20 6.94 9.79
CA ALA A 30 21.19 7.25 8.77
C ALA A 30 20.95 8.61 8.09
N SER A 31 19.78 9.22 8.31
CA SER A 31 19.39 10.45 7.62
C SER A 31 19.74 11.70 8.41
N PRO A 32 19.99 12.83 7.73
CA PRO A 32 20.36 14.11 8.35
C PRO A 32 19.14 14.85 8.94
N ILE A 33 18.29 14.15 9.70
CA ILE A 33 17.05 14.69 10.27
C ILE A 33 17.02 14.49 11.78
N GLU A 34 16.35 15.40 12.48
CA GLU A 34 16.20 15.38 13.92
C GLU A 34 14.74 15.65 14.30
N THR A 35 14.31 15.03 15.40
CA THR A 35 12.97 15.26 15.96
C THR A 35 12.96 16.57 16.73
N VAL A 36 11.99 17.43 16.42
CA VAL A 36 11.85 18.74 17.09
C VAL A 36 10.69 18.80 18.07
N ILE A 37 9.80 17.81 18.03
CA ILE A 37 8.73 17.66 19.02
C ILE A 37 9.23 16.99 20.29
N THR A 38 8.70 17.41 21.42
CA THR A 38 8.75 16.64 22.67
C THR A 38 7.56 15.68 22.70
N TYR A 39 7.81 14.42 23.02
CA TYR A 39 6.76 13.43 23.21
C TYR A 39 7.01 12.58 24.45
N SER A 40 5.93 12.12 25.06
CA SER A 40 5.94 11.25 26.23
C SER A 40 6.22 9.79 25.84
N LEU A 41 6.39 8.93 26.85
CA LEU A 41 6.56 7.49 26.63
C LEU A 41 5.27 6.82 26.07
N ALA A 42 4.11 7.48 26.14
CA ALA A 42 2.84 6.92 25.68
C ALA A 42 2.84 6.61 24.19
N GLY A 43 3.40 7.50 23.36
CA GLY A 43 3.52 7.30 21.91
C GLY A 43 4.32 6.06 21.53
N PRO A 44 5.61 5.96 21.96
CA PRO A 44 6.43 4.77 21.75
C PRO A 44 5.82 3.49 22.34
N ALA A 45 5.20 3.56 23.52
CA ALA A 45 4.54 2.41 24.14
C ALA A 45 3.35 1.92 23.30
N TYR A 46 2.50 2.84 22.81
CA TYR A 46 1.39 2.51 21.92
C TYR A 46 1.89 1.82 20.65
N LEU A 47 2.91 2.39 19.99
CA LEU A 47 3.51 1.78 18.80
C LEU A 47 4.02 0.36 19.07
N LEU A 48 4.74 0.16 20.18
CA LEU A 48 5.19 -1.17 20.59
C LEU A 48 4.03 -2.14 20.80
N PHE A 49 2.98 -1.73 21.50
CA PHE A 49 1.79 -2.55 21.72
C PHE A 49 1.06 -2.89 20.42
N MET A 50 1.01 -1.98 19.44
CA MET A 50 0.45 -2.28 18.12
C MET A 50 1.24 -3.38 17.40
N TYR A 51 2.58 -3.29 17.37
CA TYR A 51 3.42 -4.34 16.77
C TYR A 51 3.29 -5.68 17.51
N LEU A 52 3.33 -5.66 18.85
CA LEU A 52 3.16 -6.88 19.66
C LEU A 52 1.80 -7.51 19.42
N SER A 53 0.74 -6.71 19.37
CA SER A 53 -0.62 -7.16 19.10
C SER A 53 -0.76 -7.81 17.73
N PHE A 54 -0.20 -7.18 16.68
CA PHE A 54 -0.15 -7.76 15.34
C PHE A 54 0.54 -9.14 15.35
N ILE A 55 1.71 -9.22 15.98
CA ILE A 55 2.48 -10.47 16.10
C ILE A 55 1.68 -11.52 16.86
N CYS A 56 1.04 -11.15 17.98
CA CYS A 56 0.19 -12.03 18.77
C CYS A 56 -0.96 -12.59 17.92
N GLY A 57 -1.63 -11.77 17.12
CA GLY A 57 -2.69 -12.22 16.20
C GLY A 57 -2.21 -13.24 15.18
N VAL A 58 -1.03 -13.00 14.60
CA VAL A 58 -0.40 -13.96 13.66
C VAL A 58 -0.06 -15.28 14.38
N LEU A 59 0.55 -15.22 15.56
CA LEU A 59 0.97 -16.39 16.34
C LEU A 59 -0.24 -17.18 16.86
N PHE A 60 -1.30 -16.51 17.29
CA PHE A 60 -2.56 -17.10 17.74
C PHE A 60 -3.14 -18.02 16.66
N LEU A 61 -3.27 -17.54 15.43
CA LEU A 61 -3.78 -18.36 14.33
C LEU A 61 -2.84 -19.54 14.00
N ARG A 62 -1.52 -19.35 14.08
CA ARG A 62 -0.57 -20.45 13.91
C ARG A 62 -0.75 -21.52 14.99
N ALA A 63 -0.89 -21.13 16.25
CA ALA A 63 -1.10 -22.06 17.36
C ALA A 63 -2.39 -22.88 17.18
N ILE A 64 -3.51 -22.22 16.84
CA ILE A 64 -4.79 -22.89 16.60
C ILE A 64 -4.70 -23.86 15.41
N THR A 65 -4.12 -23.41 14.29
CA THR A 65 -4.05 -24.25 13.09
C THR A 65 -3.08 -25.42 13.22
N THR A 66 -1.98 -25.27 13.97
CA THR A 66 -1.06 -26.37 14.28
C THR A 66 -1.73 -27.42 15.16
N LYS A 67 -2.42 -27.01 16.23
CA LYS A 67 -3.19 -27.93 17.09
C LYS A 67 -4.23 -28.72 16.30
N LYS A 68 -5.01 -28.03 15.45
CA LYS A 68 -5.99 -28.68 14.57
C LYS A 68 -5.35 -29.68 13.62
N THR A 69 -4.21 -29.33 13.00
CA THR A 69 -3.50 -30.24 12.09
C THR A 69 -2.95 -31.47 12.81
N ILE A 70 -2.52 -31.33 14.06
CA ILE A 70 -2.04 -32.45 14.89
C ILE A 70 -3.23 -33.35 15.28
N LEU A 71 -4.34 -32.79 15.74
CA LEU A 71 -5.57 -33.52 16.07
C LEU A 71 -6.12 -34.27 14.84
N ASP A 72 -6.24 -33.59 13.70
CA ASP A 72 -6.73 -34.17 12.44
C ASP A 72 -5.77 -35.27 11.94
N LYS A 73 -4.45 -35.09 12.08
CA LYS A 73 -3.47 -36.15 11.76
C LYS A 73 -3.57 -37.35 12.70
N THR A 74 -3.90 -37.15 13.97
CA THR A 74 -4.03 -38.25 14.94
C THR A 74 -5.30 -39.07 14.65
N SER A 75 -6.39 -38.42 14.21
CA SER A 75 -7.58 -39.12 13.69
C SER A 75 -7.37 -39.74 12.30
N ASP A 76 -6.58 -39.10 11.43
CA ASP A 76 -6.25 -39.63 10.10
C ASP A 76 -5.29 -40.83 10.16
N ILE A 77 -4.37 -40.89 11.13
CA ILE A 77 -3.49 -42.05 11.31
C ILE A 77 -4.30 -43.29 11.73
N LEU A 78 -5.41 -43.11 12.44
CA LEU A 78 -6.37 -44.17 12.75
C LEU A 78 -7.26 -44.58 11.55
N SER A 79 -7.34 -43.78 10.48
CA SER A 79 -8.13 -44.08 9.27
C SER A 79 -7.29 -44.37 8.01
N LYS A 80 -5.96 -44.14 8.06
CA LYS A 80 -5.02 -44.26 6.93
C LYS A 80 -4.41 -45.65 6.70
N GLU A 81 -4.81 -46.68 7.45
CA GLU A 81 -4.56 -48.08 7.02
C GLU A 81 -5.44 -48.50 5.82
N VAL A 82 -6.46 -47.72 5.42
CA VAL A 82 -7.42 -48.14 4.39
C VAL A 82 -7.32 -47.37 3.05
N ASN A 83 -6.66 -46.21 2.96
CA ASN A 83 -6.74 -45.37 1.74
C ASN A 83 -5.44 -44.63 1.36
N ASN A 84 -4.34 -45.35 1.22
CA ASN A 84 -3.13 -44.82 0.59
C ASN A 84 -3.24 -44.85 -0.94
N GLN A 85 -3.94 -43.90 -1.56
CA GLN A 85 -3.72 -43.58 -2.98
C GLN A 85 -4.25 -42.22 -3.51
N LYS A 86 -4.92 -41.36 -2.73
CA LYS A 86 -5.66 -40.20 -3.31
C LYS A 86 -5.21 -38.78 -2.99
N GLN A 87 -4.09 -38.54 -2.32
CA GLN A 87 -3.74 -37.18 -1.87
C GLN A 87 -2.57 -36.51 -2.61
N GLN A 88 -2.72 -36.41 -3.95
CA GLN A 88 -1.96 -35.47 -4.80
C GLN A 88 -2.91 -34.75 -5.78
N SER A 89 -3.99 -34.15 -5.30
CA SER A 89 -4.85 -33.30 -6.13
C SER A 89 -4.21 -31.91 -6.30
N GLY A 90 -3.23 -31.80 -7.18
CA GLY A 90 -2.76 -30.50 -7.66
C GLY A 90 -3.83 -29.83 -8.52
N TYR A 91 -4.26 -28.62 -8.15
CA TYR A 91 -5.19 -27.79 -8.91
C TYR A 91 -4.78 -27.70 -10.39
N SER A 92 -5.59 -28.27 -11.30
CA SER A 92 -5.40 -28.10 -12.74
C SER A 92 -6.43 -27.10 -13.27
N ILE A 93 -6.09 -25.82 -13.24
CA ILE A 93 -6.93 -24.79 -13.84
C ILE A 93 -6.88 -24.92 -15.35
N ARG A 94 -8.03 -25.01 -16.04
CA ARG A 94 -8.03 -25.09 -17.51
C ARG A 94 -7.50 -23.80 -18.13
N ARG A 95 -6.56 -23.92 -19.07
CA ARG A 95 -5.96 -22.79 -19.80
C ARG A 95 -7.00 -21.82 -20.39
N LYS A 96 -8.09 -22.35 -20.96
CA LYS A 96 -9.14 -21.55 -21.59
C LYS A 96 -9.80 -20.60 -20.57
N ASP A 97 -10.00 -21.06 -19.34
CA ASP A 97 -10.65 -20.29 -18.28
C ASP A 97 -9.74 -19.16 -17.79
N LEU A 98 -8.43 -19.39 -17.63
CA LEU A 98 -7.46 -18.33 -17.32
C LEU A 98 -7.37 -17.27 -18.42
N ILE A 99 -7.41 -17.68 -19.69
CA ILE A 99 -7.38 -16.72 -20.82
C ILE A 99 -8.68 -15.91 -20.87
N ARG A 100 -9.84 -16.53 -20.61
CA ARG A 100 -11.12 -15.80 -20.52
C ARG A 100 -11.09 -14.79 -19.37
N LEU A 101 -10.63 -15.21 -18.19
CA LEU A 101 -10.48 -14.33 -17.04
C LEU A 101 -9.50 -13.19 -17.31
N PHE A 102 -8.38 -13.46 -17.99
CA PHE A 102 -7.43 -12.44 -18.43
C PHE A 102 -8.13 -11.36 -19.26
N TRP A 103 -8.88 -11.74 -20.30
CA TRP A 103 -9.53 -10.78 -21.18
C TRP A 103 -10.67 -10.03 -20.51
N LEU A 104 -11.43 -10.67 -19.62
CA LEU A 104 -12.45 -10.01 -18.81
C LEU A 104 -11.82 -8.90 -17.95
N LEU A 105 -10.77 -9.23 -17.19
CA LEU A 105 -10.08 -8.27 -16.33
C LEU A 105 -9.36 -7.19 -17.13
N PHE A 106 -8.79 -7.54 -18.29
CA PHE A 106 -8.19 -6.57 -19.20
C PHE A 106 -9.24 -5.58 -19.71
N ALA A 107 -10.42 -6.05 -20.14
CA ALA A 107 -11.51 -5.19 -20.56
C ALA A 107 -12.01 -4.28 -19.43
N MET A 108 -12.15 -4.80 -18.20
CA MET A 108 -12.49 -3.99 -17.03
C MET A 108 -11.44 -2.90 -16.75
N ALA A 109 -10.16 -3.24 -16.83
CA ALA A 109 -9.07 -2.30 -16.63
C ALA A 109 -9.03 -1.23 -17.74
N THR A 110 -9.23 -1.61 -19.00
CA THR A 110 -9.34 -0.67 -20.12
C THR A 110 -10.54 0.27 -19.94
N LEU A 111 -11.71 -0.27 -19.58
CA LEU A 111 -12.90 0.52 -19.30
C LEU A 111 -12.67 1.52 -18.17
N SER A 112 -11.99 1.09 -17.09
CA SER A 112 -11.56 1.98 -16.00
C SER A 112 -10.73 3.17 -16.52
N GLN A 113 -9.74 2.91 -17.37
CA GLN A 113 -8.90 3.98 -17.94
C GLN A 113 -9.69 4.89 -18.87
N MET A 114 -10.61 4.37 -19.68
CA MET A 114 -11.47 5.19 -20.54
C MET A 114 -12.37 6.11 -19.71
N MET A 115 -13.01 5.57 -18.67
CA MET A 115 -13.85 6.36 -17.75
C MET A 115 -13.03 7.45 -17.04
N TRP A 116 -11.79 7.14 -16.66
CA TRP A 116 -10.88 8.12 -16.05
C TRP A 116 -10.53 9.27 -17.00
N ILE A 117 -10.20 8.95 -18.26
CA ILE A 117 -9.88 9.94 -19.30
C ILE A 117 -11.10 10.83 -19.56
N ILE A 118 -12.28 10.22 -19.75
CA ILE A 118 -13.53 10.95 -20.01
C ILE A 118 -13.86 11.89 -18.84
N ASP A 119 -13.80 11.38 -17.60
CA ASP A 119 -14.07 12.19 -16.42
C ASP A 119 -13.15 13.42 -16.33
N ARG A 120 -11.84 13.23 -16.44
CA ARG A 120 -10.91 14.33 -16.18
C ARG A 120 -10.82 15.32 -17.33
N PHE A 121 -10.67 14.84 -18.55
CA PHE A 121 -10.41 15.72 -19.70
C PHE A 121 -11.70 16.28 -20.30
N TYR A 122 -12.82 15.55 -20.23
CA TYR A 122 -14.06 15.96 -20.89
C TYR A 122 -15.12 16.48 -19.90
N LEU A 123 -15.35 15.81 -18.77
CA LEU A 123 -16.35 16.27 -17.80
C LEU A 123 -15.83 17.41 -16.92
N ARG A 124 -14.58 17.33 -16.47
CA ARG A 124 -13.95 18.35 -15.61
C ARG A 124 -13.03 19.33 -16.35
N GLY A 125 -12.86 19.15 -17.66
CA GLY A 125 -12.13 20.10 -18.50
C GLY A 125 -10.64 20.29 -18.16
N VAL A 126 -10.01 19.33 -17.48
CA VAL A 126 -8.59 19.43 -17.10
C VAL A 126 -7.74 19.44 -18.37
N SER A 127 -6.93 20.47 -18.58
CA SER A 127 -6.04 20.55 -19.75
C SER A 127 -4.69 19.87 -19.48
N LEU A 128 -4.08 19.24 -20.49
CA LEU A 128 -2.69 18.75 -20.43
C LEU A 128 -1.65 19.83 -20.74
N ALA A 129 -2.09 20.99 -21.25
CA ALA A 129 -1.22 22.10 -21.60
C ALA A 129 -0.76 22.91 -20.39
N VAL A 130 -1.47 22.76 -19.27
CA VAL A 130 -1.16 23.41 -17.99
C VAL A 130 -0.27 22.53 -17.12
N ASP A 131 0.39 23.12 -16.12
CA ASP A 131 1.30 22.40 -15.24
C ASP A 131 0.58 21.38 -14.33
N ALA A 132 1.34 20.59 -13.57
CA ALA A 132 0.75 19.56 -12.71
C ALA A 132 0.00 20.11 -11.49
N LEU A 133 0.32 21.34 -11.05
CA LEU A 133 -0.33 21.99 -9.92
C LEU A 133 -1.70 22.54 -10.34
N GLU A 134 -1.76 23.28 -11.44
CA GLU A 134 -3.00 23.84 -11.99
C GLU A 134 -4.00 22.73 -12.34
N ARG A 135 -3.53 21.59 -12.88
CA ARG A 135 -4.39 20.40 -13.10
C ARG A 135 -4.98 19.84 -11.82
N ARG A 136 -4.22 19.92 -10.72
CA ARG A 136 -4.65 19.40 -9.44
C ARG A 136 -5.68 20.34 -8.81
N ASP A 137 -5.44 21.64 -8.89
CA ASP A 137 -6.36 22.65 -8.37
C ASP A 137 -7.70 22.58 -9.12
N ALA A 138 -7.67 22.45 -10.46
CA ALA A 138 -8.87 22.23 -11.26
C ALA A 138 -9.64 20.94 -10.90
N LEU A 139 -8.94 19.90 -10.41
CA LEU A 139 -9.59 18.67 -9.94
C LEU A 139 -10.12 18.76 -8.51
N GLU A 140 -9.56 19.65 -7.69
CA GLU A 140 -10.02 19.90 -6.32
C GLU A 140 -11.27 20.80 -6.34
N GLU A 141 -11.31 21.79 -7.22
CA GLU A 141 -12.50 22.64 -7.45
C GLU A 141 -13.69 21.83 -7.99
N ASN A 142 -13.41 20.88 -8.89
CA ASN A 142 -14.45 20.03 -9.49
C ASN A 142 -14.64 18.74 -8.69
N SER A 143 -15.72 18.68 -7.91
CA SER A 143 -16.10 17.52 -7.10
C SER A 143 -16.07 16.18 -7.87
N SER A 144 -15.86 15.08 -7.15
CA SER A 144 -15.77 13.73 -7.75
C SER A 144 -17.07 13.32 -8.44
N THR A 145 -17.01 12.97 -9.72
CA THR A 145 -18.16 12.45 -10.48
C THR A 145 -18.38 10.94 -10.22
N LEU A 146 -19.58 10.44 -10.54
CA LEU A 146 -19.86 9.00 -10.52
C LEU A 146 -18.91 8.21 -11.42
N LEU A 147 -18.55 8.76 -12.58
CA LEU A 147 -17.64 8.13 -13.53
C LEU A 147 -16.25 7.92 -12.93
N SER A 148 -15.78 8.87 -12.12
CA SER A 148 -14.51 8.77 -11.40
C SER A 148 -14.53 7.67 -10.32
N ILE A 149 -15.67 7.51 -9.62
CA ILE A 149 -15.86 6.45 -8.62
C ILE A 149 -15.86 5.08 -9.29
N MET A 150 -16.61 4.92 -10.38
CA MET A 150 -16.64 3.67 -11.16
C MET A 150 -15.25 3.32 -11.71
N SER A 151 -14.52 4.32 -12.21
CA SER A 151 -13.14 4.15 -12.65
C SER A 151 -12.24 3.64 -11.52
N ALA A 152 -12.32 4.23 -10.33
CA ALA A 152 -11.53 3.83 -9.17
C ALA A 152 -11.87 2.41 -8.67
N ILE A 153 -13.14 1.99 -8.75
CA ILE A 153 -13.57 0.62 -8.38
C ILE A 153 -12.99 -0.42 -9.35
N LEU A 154 -12.91 -0.10 -10.65
CA LEU A 154 -12.43 -1.02 -11.69
C LEU A 154 -10.91 -0.99 -11.90
N SER A 155 -10.22 0.09 -11.51
CA SER A 155 -8.78 0.24 -11.71
C SER A 155 -7.91 -0.88 -11.11
N PRO A 156 -8.26 -1.51 -9.96
CA PRO A 156 -7.49 -2.64 -9.42
C PRO A 156 -7.41 -3.84 -10.36
N ALA A 157 -8.32 -3.96 -11.34
CA ALA A 157 -8.29 -5.02 -12.34
C ALA A 157 -6.95 -5.06 -13.10
N ALA A 158 -6.32 -3.90 -13.34
CA ALA A 158 -5.03 -3.79 -14.00
C ALA A 158 -3.92 -4.59 -13.27
N LEU A 159 -3.93 -4.56 -11.93
CA LEU A 159 -2.99 -5.32 -11.11
C LEU A 159 -3.28 -6.83 -11.17
N VAL A 160 -4.55 -7.22 -11.21
CA VAL A 160 -4.93 -8.63 -11.32
C VAL A 160 -4.58 -9.19 -12.70
N VAL A 161 -4.69 -8.41 -13.76
CA VAL A 161 -4.23 -8.82 -15.11
C VAL A 161 -2.75 -9.21 -15.10
N TRP A 162 -1.90 -8.48 -14.37
CA TRP A 162 -0.49 -8.84 -14.17
C TRP A 162 -0.33 -10.21 -13.49
N HIS A 163 -1.06 -10.45 -12.41
CA HIS A 163 -1.10 -11.75 -11.74
C HIS A 163 -1.54 -12.89 -12.67
N ILE A 164 -2.61 -12.70 -13.45
CA ILE A 164 -3.08 -13.73 -14.40
C ILE A 164 -2.05 -13.99 -15.50
N ALA A 165 -1.42 -12.95 -16.04
CA ALA A 165 -0.39 -13.12 -17.06
C ALA A 165 0.80 -13.95 -16.55
N LEU A 166 1.24 -13.70 -15.32
CA LEU A 166 2.26 -14.51 -14.67
C LEU A 166 1.78 -15.94 -14.41
N SER A 167 0.53 -16.13 -13.98
CA SER A 167 -0.07 -17.46 -13.81
C SER A 167 -0.08 -18.27 -15.12
N ILE A 168 -0.44 -17.64 -16.24
CA ILE A 168 -0.40 -18.25 -17.58
C ILE A 168 1.05 -18.60 -17.96
N LYS A 169 2.00 -17.68 -17.73
CA LYS A 169 3.43 -17.90 -18.00
C LYS A 169 3.98 -19.10 -17.23
N THR A 170 3.73 -19.15 -15.92
CA THR A 170 4.23 -20.21 -15.04
C THR A 170 3.63 -21.58 -15.37
N GLN A 171 2.34 -21.64 -15.71
CA GLN A 171 1.66 -22.92 -15.98
C GLN A 171 1.83 -23.44 -17.41
N TYR A 172 1.87 -22.54 -18.41
CA TYR A 172 1.74 -22.92 -19.82
C TYR A 172 2.92 -22.51 -20.69
N LYS A 173 3.95 -21.87 -20.14
CA LYS A 173 5.15 -21.34 -20.84
C LYS A 173 4.88 -20.37 -22.01
N LYS A 174 3.62 -20.13 -22.39
CA LYS A 174 3.17 -19.08 -23.33
C LYS A 174 3.02 -17.77 -22.58
N HIS A 175 3.71 -16.71 -23.00
CA HIS A 175 3.75 -15.52 -22.16
C HIS A 175 3.90 -14.19 -22.87
N LYS A 176 4.67 -14.07 -23.97
CA LYS A 176 5.07 -12.74 -24.49
C LYS A 176 3.90 -11.77 -24.73
N LYS A 177 2.85 -12.17 -25.47
CA LYS A 177 1.67 -11.31 -25.73
C LYS A 177 0.96 -10.88 -24.44
N TYR A 178 0.60 -11.84 -23.59
CA TYR A 178 -0.15 -11.57 -22.35
C TYR A 178 0.67 -10.77 -21.34
N THR A 179 1.97 -11.05 -21.25
CA THR A 179 2.90 -10.29 -20.39
C THR A 179 3.04 -8.85 -20.87
N ILE A 180 3.19 -8.59 -22.16
CA ILE A 180 3.29 -7.22 -22.70
C ILE A 180 2.00 -6.43 -22.42
N LEU A 181 0.84 -7.01 -22.75
CA LEU A 181 -0.45 -6.37 -22.50
C LEU A 181 -0.68 -6.12 -21.01
N ALA A 182 -0.31 -7.07 -20.16
CA ALA A 182 -0.44 -6.93 -18.72
C ALA A 182 0.47 -5.85 -18.15
N VAL A 183 1.73 -5.77 -18.59
CA VAL A 183 2.66 -4.71 -18.16
C VAL A 183 2.12 -3.35 -18.61
N PHE A 184 1.66 -3.23 -19.86
CA PHE A 184 1.08 -1.99 -20.36
C PHE A 184 -0.10 -1.52 -19.51
N ILE A 185 -1.13 -2.36 -19.34
CA ILE A 185 -2.34 -1.96 -18.60
C ILE A 185 -2.05 -1.74 -17.10
N PHE A 186 -1.10 -2.47 -16.52
CA PHE A 186 -0.67 -2.32 -15.13
C PHE A 186 -0.12 -0.94 -14.83
N TRP A 187 0.71 -0.40 -15.73
CA TRP A 187 1.37 0.89 -15.51
C TRP A 187 0.48 2.10 -15.80
N LEU A 188 -0.61 1.94 -16.56
CA LEU A 188 -1.49 3.06 -16.91
C LEU A 188 -2.03 3.84 -15.70
N PRO A 189 -2.61 3.21 -14.65
CA PRO A 189 -3.03 3.94 -13.46
C PRO A 189 -1.90 4.74 -12.78
N ALA A 190 -0.70 4.17 -12.73
CA ALA A 190 0.46 4.81 -12.12
C ALA A 190 0.95 6.01 -12.95
N ILE A 191 1.03 5.86 -14.27
CA ILE A 191 1.37 6.95 -15.21
C ILE A 191 0.33 8.06 -15.11
N ASN A 192 -0.96 7.72 -15.10
CA ASN A 192 -2.06 8.67 -14.98
C ASN A 192 -2.03 9.44 -13.65
N SER A 193 -1.71 8.76 -12.54
CA SER A 193 -1.49 9.40 -11.25
C SER A 193 -0.32 10.39 -11.29
N THR A 194 0.78 10.01 -11.94
CA THR A 194 1.98 10.84 -12.09
C THR A 194 1.72 12.09 -12.95
N ILE A 195 0.99 11.93 -14.07
CA ILE A 195 0.55 13.06 -14.91
C ILE A 195 -0.22 14.09 -14.06
N MET A 196 -0.93 13.63 -13.03
CA MET A 196 -1.75 14.46 -12.15
C MET A 196 -1.01 14.88 -10.87
N GLY A 197 0.32 14.80 -10.87
CA GLY A 197 1.17 15.24 -9.77
C GLY A 197 1.22 14.30 -8.56
N SER A 198 0.58 13.13 -8.60
CA SER A 198 0.57 12.18 -7.48
C SER A 198 1.66 11.10 -7.62
N ARG A 199 2.61 11.14 -6.69
CA ARG A 199 3.81 10.29 -6.63
C ARG A 199 3.59 8.97 -5.86
N SER A 200 2.72 8.98 -4.86
CA SER A 200 2.52 7.86 -3.93
C SER A 200 1.92 6.63 -4.62
N THR A 201 0.95 6.81 -5.52
CA THR A 201 0.35 5.72 -6.30
C THR A 201 1.38 4.98 -7.15
N PHE A 202 2.37 5.71 -7.69
CA PHE A 202 3.42 5.13 -8.52
C PHE A 202 4.37 4.25 -7.70
N LEU A 203 4.77 4.68 -6.50
CA LEU A 203 5.56 3.84 -5.57
C LEU A 203 4.80 2.59 -5.12
N ILE A 204 3.53 2.75 -4.75
CA ILE A 204 2.68 1.63 -4.34
C ILE A 204 2.58 0.62 -5.50
N SER A 205 2.42 1.10 -6.73
CA SER A 205 2.37 0.26 -7.93
C SER A 205 3.69 -0.48 -8.17
N ILE A 206 4.85 0.17 -8.06
CA ILE A 206 6.17 -0.49 -8.11
C ILE A 206 6.24 -1.62 -7.08
N PHE A 207 5.88 -1.32 -5.84
CA PHE A 207 6.03 -2.27 -4.75
C PHE A 207 5.12 -3.50 -4.93
N ILE A 208 3.87 -3.30 -5.31
CA ILE A 208 2.93 -4.38 -5.62
C ILE A 208 3.37 -5.17 -6.86
N PHE A 209 3.88 -4.49 -7.90
CA PHE A 209 4.37 -5.15 -9.13
C PHE A 209 5.42 -6.20 -8.80
N PHE A 210 6.44 -5.80 -8.03
CA PHE A 210 7.54 -6.67 -7.64
C PHE A 210 7.12 -7.74 -6.64
N LEU A 211 6.20 -7.45 -5.70
CA LEU A 211 5.67 -8.46 -4.80
C LEU A 211 4.90 -9.54 -5.55
N VAL A 212 3.97 -9.17 -6.43
CA VAL A 212 3.20 -10.13 -7.25
C VAL A 212 4.14 -10.94 -8.15
N TRP A 213 5.15 -10.29 -8.74
CA TRP A 213 6.20 -10.98 -9.50
C TRP A 213 6.98 -11.99 -8.64
N ALA A 214 7.40 -11.57 -7.45
CA ALA A 214 8.08 -12.43 -6.50
C ALA A 214 7.23 -13.65 -6.14
N TYR A 215 5.91 -13.47 -5.91
CA TYR A 215 4.96 -14.56 -5.64
C TYR A 215 4.92 -15.66 -6.72
N HIS A 216 5.25 -15.35 -7.97
CA HIS A 216 5.28 -16.32 -9.08
C HIS A 216 6.68 -16.84 -9.40
N LYS A 217 7.71 -16.27 -8.78
CA LYS A 217 9.11 -16.67 -8.93
C LYS A 217 9.42 -17.76 -7.92
N ASN A 218 9.73 -18.96 -8.41
CA ASN A 218 10.14 -20.09 -7.58
C ASN A 218 11.62 -20.06 -7.19
N ASP A 219 12.42 -19.26 -7.89
CA ASP A 219 13.86 -19.15 -7.66
C ASP A 219 14.20 -17.87 -6.90
N LYS A 220 15.33 -17.89 -6.17
CA LYS A 220 15.92 -16.68 -5.59
C LYS A 220 16.04 -15.58 -6.66
N ILE A 221 15.80 -14.33 -6.26
CA ILE A 221 16.01 -13.17 -7.13
C ILE A 221 17.48 -13.18 -7.57
N LYS A 222 17.73 -13.28 -8.87
CA LYS A 222 19.09 -13.21 -9.43
C LYS A 222 19.63 -11.79 -9.27
N ILE A 223 20.96 -11.64 -9.22
CA ILE A 223 21.63 -10.33 -9.13
C ILE A 223 21.13 -9.38 -10.22
N SER A 224 20.95 -9.85 -11.45
CA SER A 224 20.39 -9.02 -12.54
C SER A 224 18.97 -8.51 -12.25
N GLY A 225 18.14 -9.32 -11.60
CA GLY A 225 16.81 -8.88 -11.14
C GLY A 225 16.87 -7.87 -10.00
N LEU A 226 17.82 -8.05 -9.07
CA LEU A 226 18.08 -7.08 -8.00
C LEU A 226 18.57 -5.74 -8.56
N LEU A 227 19.50 -5.77 -9.52
CA LEU A 227 19.98 -4.57 -10.21
C LEU A 227 18.84 -3.84 -10.92
N ILE A 228 17.95 -4.54 -11.61
CA ILE A 228 16.75 -3.92 -12.22
C ILE A 228 15.89 -3.22 -11.17
N ILE A 229 15.61 -3.88 -10.03
CA ILE A 229 14.82 -3.30 -8.94
C ILE A 229 15.50 -2.03 -8.42
N LEU A 230 16.81 -2.09 -8.14
CA LEU A 230 17.59 -0.96 -7.63
C LEU A 230 17.65 0.19 -8.64
N THR A 231 17.87 -0.09 -9.92
CA THR A 231 17.88 0.92 -10.98
C THR A 231 16.50 1.55 -11.15
N THR A 232 15.41 0.78 -11.15
CA THR A 232 14.05 1.32 -11.21
C THR A 232 13.76 2.22 -10.00
N PHE A 233 14.14 1.79 -8.81
CA PHE A 233 13.97 2.58 -7.58
C PHE A 233 14.78 3.89 -7.65
N PHE A 234 16.04 3.82 -8.07
CA PHE A 234 16.90 5.00 -8.24
C PHE A 234 16.32 6.00 -9.24
N LEU A 235 15.96 5.55 -10.45
CA LEU A 235 15.40 6.42 -11.49
C LEU A 235 14.07 7.04 -11.06
N THR A 236 13.21 6.29 -10.37
CA THR A 236 11.94 6.81 -9.84
C THR A 236 12.19 7.88 -8.78
N THR A 237 13.16 7.67 -7.90
CA THR A 237 13.54 8.62 -6.85
C THR A 237 14.06 9.92 -7.46
N VAL A 238 14.97 9.83 -8.44
CA VAL A 238 15.47 10.99 -9.18
C VAL A 238 14.32 11.74 -9.86
N TYR A 239 13.43 11.03 -10.56
CA TYR A 239 12.27 11.64 -11.20
C TYR A 239 11.38 12.41 -10.21
N PHE A 240 11.11 11.85 -9.03
CA PHE A 240 10.31 12.52 -8.00
C PHE A 240 10.98 13.72 -7.37
N ILE A 241 12.29 13.67 -7.17
CA ILE A 241 13.07 14.82 -6.70
C ILE A 241 12.96 15.95 -7.70
N GLN A 242 13.18 15.67 -8.99
CA GLN A 242 13.10 16.68 -10.04
C GLN A 242 11.70 17.28 -10.18
N THR A 243 10.67 16.44 -10.15
CA THR A 243 9.27 16.90 -10.20
C THR A 243 8.92 17.76 -8.98
N PHE A 244 9.49 17.44 -7.81
CA PHE A 244 9.27 18.22 -6.59
C PHE A 244 9.98 19.57 -6.63
N LEU A 245 11.26 19.58 -7.01
CA LEU A 245 12.05 20.82 -7.16
C LEU A 245 11.42 21.76 -8.18
N HIS A 246 11.02 21.23 -9.33
CA HIS A 246 10.33 22.02 -10.35
C HIS A 246 9.01 22.61 -9.83
N ARG A 247 8.26 21.85 -9.03
CA ARG A 247 7.04 22.38 -8.39
C ARG A 247 7.34 23.52 -7.42
N LEU A 248 8.42 23.43 -6.63
CA LEU A 248 8.82 24.48 -5.70
C LEU A 248 9.20 25.77 -6.46
N GLU A 249 9.91 25.63 -7.57
CA GLU A 249 10.25 26.75 -8.46
C GLU A 249 9.01 27.46 -9.00
N LEU A 250 8.00 26.70 -9.46
CA LEU A 250 6.75 27.27 -9.99
C LEU A 250 5.97 28.11 -8.96
N ILE A 251 6.05 27.75 -7.67
CA ILE A 251 5.39 28.49 -6.58
C ILE A 251 6.32 29.49 -5.88
N GLY A 252 7.51 29.75 -6.45
CA GLY A 252 8.47 30.72 -5.92
C GLY A 252 9.09 30.34 -4.57
N LEU A 253 9.09 29.05 -4.21
CA LEU A 253 9.67 28.57 -2.96
C LEU A 253 11.03 27.90 -3.19
N SER A 254 11.96 28.11 -2.26
CA SER A 254 13.23 27.40 -2.28
C SER A 254 13.09 25.99 -1.69
N GLY A 255 14.00 25.08 -2.09
CA GLY A 255 14.12 23.77 -1.46
C GLY A 255 14.31 23.90 0.05
N LEU A 256 15.24 24.76 0.48
CA LEU A 256 15.54 25.00 1.89
C LEU A 256 14.29 25.44 2.69
N TYR A 257 13.51 26.37 2.14
CA TYR A 257 12.25 26.79 2.76
C TYR A 257 11.28 25.61 2.89
N SER A 258 11.17 24.76 1.87
CA SER A 258 10.26 23.63 1.87
C SER A 258 10.58 22.58 2.94
N ILE A 259 11.86 22.21 3.13
CA ILE A 259 12.24 21.24 4.17
C ILE A 259 12.01 21.78 5.58
N GLN A 260 12.01 23.09 5.77
CA GLN A 260 11.77 23.73 7.06
C GLN A 260 10.28 23.97 7.36
N ASN A 261 9.46 24.18 6.33
CA ASN A 261 8.06 24.64 6.47
C ASN A 261 7.03 23.67 5.87
N SER A 262 7.43 22.48 5.43
CA SER A 262 6.50 21.47 4.95
C SER A 262 5.59 20.94 6.08
N VAL A 263 4.47 20.32 5.69
CA VAL A 263 3.48 19.75 6.62
C VAL A 263 4.07 18.72 7.59
N TYR A 264 5.19 18.10 7.25
CA TYR A 264 5.88 17.15 8.13
C TYR A 264 7.04 17.78 8.93
N ALA A 265 7.43 19.01 8.60
CA ALA A 265 8.56 19.69 9.23
C ALA A 265 8.33 20.05 10.71
N PHE A 266 7.07 20.10 11.14
CA PHE A 266 6.76 20.31 12.56
C PHE A 266 7.21 19.13 13.45
N THR A 267 7.40 17.93 12.89
CA THR A 267 7.89 16.76 13.64
C THR A 267 9.37 16.49 13.43
N LEU A 268 9.85 16.66 12.19
CA LEU A 268 11.21 16.34 11.77
C LEU A 268 11.81 17.52 11.01
N GLN A 269 12.95 18.02 11.47
CA GLN A 269 13.70 19.08 10.80
C GLN A 269 15.06 18.55 10.31
N PRO A 270 15.71 19.21 9.34
CA PRO A 270 17.11 18.94 9.03
C PRO A 270 17.99 19.14 10.27
N SER A 271 19.01 18.30 10.45
CA SER A 271 20.00 18.51 11.52
C SER A 271 20.66 19.90 11.40
N PRO A 272 21.05 20.55 12.51
CA PRO A 272 21.70 21.87 12.46
C PRO A 272 22.93 21.90 11.54
N SER A 273 23.72 20.84 11.55
CA SER A 273 24.91 20.69 10.69
C SER A 273 24.55 20.64 9.21
N SER A 274 23.52 19.86 8.85
CA SER A 274 23.07 19.76 7.47
C SER A 274 22.39 21.03 6.99
N LEU A 275 21.60 21.68 7.85
CA LEU A 275 20.98 22.96 7.54
C LEU A 275 22.03 24.03 7.25
N ASN A 276 23.03 24.17 8.14
CA ASN A 276 24.13 25.11 7.97
C ASN A 276 24.93 24.84 6.69
N TYR A 277 25.20 23.57 6.37
CA TYR A 277 25.86 23.21 5.11
C TYR A 277 25.03 23.62 3.88
N MET A 278 23.73 23.32 3.88
CA MET A 278 22.84 23.66 2.76
C MET A 278 22.71 25.17 2.56
N SER A 279 22.57 25.95 3.63
CA SER A 279 22.49 27.42 3.59
C SER A 279 23.77 28.09 3.09
N ASN A 280 24.94 27.55 3.47
CA ASN A 280 26.23 28.15 3.06
C ASN A 280 26.69 27.71 1.67
N ASN A 281 26.07 26.70 1.07
CA ASN A 281 26.48 26.11 -0.22
C ASN A 281 25.30 26.02 -1.19
N GLU A 282 24.44 27.03 -1.22
CA GLU A 282 23.32 27.06 -2.16
C GLU A 282 23.79 26.93 -3.62
N GLY A 283 23.04 26.19 -4.43
CA GLY A 283 23.38 25.91 -5.83
C GLY A 283 24.42 24.80 -6.06
N ASN A 284 25.06 24.26 -5.02
CA ASN A 284 25.99 23.14 -5.15
C ASN A 284 25.25 21.81 -5.42
N PHE A 285 25.80 20.96 -6.30
CA PHE A 285 25.27 19.61 -6.56
C PHE A 285 25.14 18.74 -5.30
N LEU A 286 26.12 18.80 -4.38
CA LEU A 286 26.07 18.09 -3.11
C LEU A 286 24.95 18.60 -2.20
N THR A 287 24.69 19.91 -2.22
CA THR A 287 23.54 20.52 -1.52
C THR A 287 22.23 19.99 -2.08
N SER A 288 22.08 19.85 -3.40
CA SER A 288 20.90 19.26 -4.03
C SER A 288 20.69 17.80 -3.63
N ILE A 289 21.77 17.01 -3.53
CA ILE A 289 21.70 15.62 -3.04
C ILE A 289 21.27 15.60 -1.56
N LEU A 290 21.92 16.40 -0.71
CA LEU A 290 21.65 16.45 0.72
C LEU A 290 20.20 16.89 0.99
N PHE A 291 19.74 17.93 0.29
CA PHE A 291 18.35 18.37 0.29
C PHE A 291 17.40 17.22 -0.05
N SER A 292 17.70 16.49 -1.12
CA SER A 292 16.85 15.41 -1.60
C SER A 292 16.74 14.26 -0.59
N ILE A 293 17.88 13.85 -0.02
CA ILE A 293 17.94 12.82 1.02
C ILE A 293 17.15 13.28 2.25
N THR A 294 17.36 14.52 2.69
CA THR A 294 16.66 15.11 3.84
C THR A 294 15.15 15.13 3.61
N ASN A 295 14.70 15.61 2.44
CA ASN A 295 13.28 15.68 2.11
C ASN A 295 12.61 14.30 2.05
N ILE A 296 13.27 13.33 1.41
CA ILE A 296 12.78 11.94 1.37
C ILE A 296 12.71 11.34 2.78
N ALA A 297 13.74 11.57 3.59
CA ALA A 297 13.79 11.06 4.96
C ALA A 297 12.69 11.67 5.84
N GLN A 298 12.49 12.99 5.79
CA GLN A 298 11.38 13.65 6.48
C GLN A 298 10.04 13.06 6.03
N TYR A 299 9.81 12.96 4.71
CA TYR A 299 8.58 12.39 4.18
C TYR A 299 8.38 10.92 4.57
N TYR A 300 9.44 10.13 4.63
CA TYR A 300 9.35 8.70 4.98
C TYR A 300 9.17 8.46 6.48
N CYS A 301 9.78 9.29 7.33
CA CYS A 301 9.87 9.05 8.77
C CYS A 301 8.87 9.84 9.63
N HIS A 302 8.29 10.93 9.13
CA HIS A 302 7.47 11.84 9.96
C HIS A 302 6.31 11.16 10.67
N GLY A 303 5.67 10.18 10.01
CA GLY A 303 4.42 9.63 10.51
C GLY A 303 4.50 8.96 11.87
N VAL A 304 5.64 8.37 12.23
CA VAL A 304 5.84 7.79 13.57
C VAL A 304 5.87 8.88 14.64
N PHE A 305 6.54 10.00 14.37
CA PHE A 305 6.63 11.12 15.30
C PHE A 305 5.33 11.90 15.36
N GLU A 306 4.62 12.02 14.24
CA GLU A 306 3.27 12.57 14.20
C GLU A 306 2.28 11.70 15.00
N LEU A 307 2.40 10.37 14.96
CA LEU A 307 1.63 9.47 15.84
C LEU A 307 1.93 9.75 17.32
N PHE A 308 3.20 9.98 17.69
CA PHE A 308 3.54 10.28 19.08
C PHE A 308 2.95 11.61 19.54
N TYR A 309 3.11 12.66 18.71
CA TYR A 309 2.49 13.95 18.95
C TYR A 309 0.96 13.82 19.09
N GLN A 310 0.33 13.06 18.21
CA GLN A 310 -1.11 12.83 18.23
C GLN A 310 -1.56 12.21 19.55
N ILE A 311 -0.86 11.19 20.05
CA ILE A 311 -1.23 10.49 21.29
C ILE A 311 -1.15 11.43 22.49
N ASP A 312 -0.11 12.26 22.57
CA ASP A 312 0.07 13.20 23.68
C ASP A 312 -0.92 14.37 23.64
N ASN A 313 -1.35 14.78 22.43
CA ASN A 313 -2.19 15.96 22.22
C ASN A 313 -3.64 15.63 21.84
N PHE A 314 -4.09 14.39 22.03
CA PHE A 314 -5.48 14.00 21.72
C PHE A 314 -6.51 14.49 22.76
N GLN A 315 -6.10 15.27 23.76
CA GLN A 315 -7.01 15.76 24.80
C GLN A 315 -8.07 16.70 24.20
N GLY A 316 -9.34 16.43 24.46
CA GLY A 316 -10.48 17.22 23.96
C GLY A 316 -11.03 16.80 22.60
N PHE A 317 -10.49 15.74 21.99
CA PHE A 317 -11.01 15.17 20.74
C PHE A 317 -11.83 13.91 21.00
N GLU A 318 -12.92 13.74 20.26
CA GLU A 318 -13.72 12.51 20.30
C GLU A 318 -13.17 11.48 19.31
N HIS A 319 -13.25 10.20 19.70
CA HIS A 319 -12.85 9.11 18.83
C HIS A 319 -13.84 8.94 17.68
N SER A 320 -13.33 8.84 16.46
CA SER A 320 -14.13 8.88 15.23
C SER A 320 -14.77 7.54 14.83
N LEU A 321 -14.67 6.51 15.69
CA LEU A 321 -15.33 5.20 15.62
C LEU A 321 -15.22 4.46 14.27
N GLY A 322 -14.12 4.65 13.55
CA GLY A 322 -13.83 3.98 12.29
C GLY A 322 -14.05 4.85 11.05
N SER A 323 -14.63 6.05 11.19
CA SER A 323 -14.87 6.95 10.05
C SER A 323 -13.57 7.47 9.43
N ASN A 324 -12.44 7.48 10.16
CA ASN A 324 -11.14 7.88 9.62
C ASN A 324 -10.44 6.72 8.87
N THR A 325 -10.37 5.54 9.47
CA THR A 325 -9.75 4.32 8.90
C THR A 325 -10.57 3.74 7.75
N PHE A 326 -11.89 3.91 7.78
CA PHE A 326 -12.80 3.45 6.73
C PHE A 326 -13.45 4.62 5.99
N PHE A 327 -12.74 5.73 5.86
CA PHE A 327 -13.25 6.98 5.28
C PHE A 327 -13.97 6.78 3.94
N VAL A 328 -13.42 5.95 3.04
CA VAL A 328 -14.05 5.67 1.74
C VAL A 328 -15.41 4.98 1.90
N LEU A 329 -15.53 4.02 2.82
CA LEU A 329 -16.82 3.38 3.14
C LEU A 329 -17.77 4.36 3.81
N TYR A 330 -17.27 5.11 4.79
CA TYR A 330 -18.09 6.05 5.55
C TYR A 330 -18.65 7.13 4.62
N LYS A 331 -17.83 7.69 3.73
CA LYS A 331 -18.25 8.64 2.68
C LYS A 331 -19.30 8.04 1.74
N PHE A 332 -19.19 6.75 1.40
CA PHE A 332 -20.21 6.09 0.60
C PHE A 332 -21.52 5.87 1.39
N LEU A 333 -21.43 5.55 2.68
CA LEU A 333 -22.59 5.38 3.55
C LEU A 333 -23.32 6.71 3.78
N THR A 334 -22.62 7.84 3.97
CA THR A 334 -23.27 9.16 4.13
C THR A 334 -24.01 9.59 2.86
N MET A 335 -23.57 9.16 1.66
CA MET A 335 -24.32 9.37 0.42
C MET A 335 -25.64 8.59 0.38
N LEU A 336 -25.69 7.39 0.99
CA LEU A 336 -26.89 6.55 1.04
C LEU A 336 -27.81 6.87 2.23
N ALA A 337 -27.22 7.39 3.31
CA ALA A 337 -27.88 7.73 4.56
C ALA A 337 -27.51 9.17 4.96
N PRO A 338 -28.18 10.19 4.39
CA PRO A 338 -27.85 11.61 4.60
C PRO A 338 -28.02 12.10 6.04
N PHE A 339 -28.61 11.29 6.93
CA PHE A 339 -28.74 11.59 8.35
C PHE A 339 -27.47 11.30 9.16
N LEU A 340 -26.48 10.62 8.58
CA LEU A 340 -25.17 10.43 9.20
C LEU A 340 -24.38 11.75 9.17
N PRO A 341 -23.58 12.07 10.21
CA PRO A 341 -22.71 13.25 10.20
C PRO A 341 -21.79 13.24 8.98
N ASP A 342 -21.51 14.43 8.45
CA ASP A 342 -20.64 14.58 7.29
C ASP A 342 -19.24 14.01 7.59
N ALA A 343 -18.69 13.29 6.62
CA ALA A 343 -17.43 12.59 6.76
C ALA A 343 -16.26 13.55 7.00
N PHE A 344 -16.30 14.77 6.46
CA PHE A 344 -15.26 15.76 6.65
C PHE A 344 -15.37 16.44 8.01
N GLN A 345 -16.58 16.74 8.48
CA GLN A 345 -16.78 17.28 9.84
C GLN A 345 -16.22 16.35 10.93
N LEU A 346 -16.37 15.03 10.76
CA LEU A 346 -15.77 14.03 11.68
C LEU A 346 -14.24 13.96 11.57
N LEU A 347 -13.68 14.22 10.39
CA LEU A 347 -12.22 14.28 10.23
C LEU A 347 -11.62 15.51 10.89
N GLU A 348 -12.31 16.65 10.84
CA GLU A 348 -11.86 17.90 11.45
C GLU A 348 -11.98 17.86 12.98
N SER A 349 -13.07 17.27 13.50
CA SER A 349 -13.30 17.13 14.95
C SER A 349 -12.55 15.96 15.61
N GLY A 350 -11.88 15.10 14.83
CA GLY A 350 -11.18 13.90 15.32
C GLY A 350 -9.65 14.00 15.32
N ARG A 351 -9.07 15.20 15.19
CA ARG A 351 -7.62 15.38 15.00
C ARG A 351 -7.04 16.65 15.64
N PRO A 352 -5.88 16.53 16.35
CA PRO A 352 -5.21 17.68 16.95
C PRO A 352 -4.51 18.62 15.96
N HIS A 353 -4.34 18.24 14.69
CA HIS A 353 -3.74 19.09 13.65
C HIS A 353 -4.21 18.71 12.24
N TYR A 354 -4.20 19.67 11.31
CA TYR A 354 -4.45 19.49 9.89
C TYR A 354 -3.17 19.04 9.16
N GLY A 355 -3.03 17.75 8.91
CA GLY A 355 -1.78 17.18 8.38
C GLY A 355 -1.85 15.66 8.27
N ALA A 356 -0.86 15.02 7.65
CA ALA A 356 -0.97 13.66 7.14
C ALA A 356 -0.49 12.58 8.13
N PHE A 357 -1.40 11.81 8.74
CA PHE A 357 -1.01 10.64 9.53
C PHE A 357 -0.27 9.57 8.69
N GLY A 358 1.07 9.58 8.78
CA GLY A 358 2.00 8.72 8.06
C GLY A 358 2.31 7.38 8.74
N THR A 359 1.32 6.70 9.30
CA THR A 359 1.46 5.29 9.72
C THR A 359 0.15 4.56 9.53
N PHE A 360 0.19 3.24 9.54
CA PHE A 360 -1.02 2.41 9.63
C PHE A 360 -1.80 2.65 10.94
N PHE A 361 -1.13 3.13 12.00
CA PHE A 361 -1.68 3.21 13.35
C PHE A 361 -2.32 4.56 13.71
N GLY A 362 -1.91 5.66 13.06
CA GLY A 362 -2.44 7.01 13.33
C GLY A 362 -3.96 7.09 13.21
N PRO A 363 -4.55 6.71 12.05
CA PRO A 363 -6.00 6.69 11.89
C PRO A 363 -6.71 5.74 12.89
N LEU A 364 -6.09 4.61 13.23
CA LEU A 364 -6.64 3.67 14.23
C LEU A 364 -6.68 4.29 15.63
N HIS A 365 -5.70 5.11 16.00
CA HIS A 365 -5.72 5.84 17.26
C HIS A 365 -6.82 6.91 17.26
N SER A 366 -6.98 7.67 16.18
CA SER A 366 -8.10 8.62 16.05
C SER A 366 -9.45 7.92 16.20
N ASP A 367 -9.62 6.75 15.58
CA ASP A 367 -10.90 6.05 15.59
C ASP A 367 -11.21 5.30 16.89
N PHE A 368 -10.20 4.70 17.52
CA PHE A 368 -10.41 3.71 18.57
C PHE A 368 -9.51 3.92 19.80
N GLY A 369 -8.59 4.89 19.78
CA GLY A 369 -7.59 5.08 20.84
C GLY A 369 -6.82 3.80 21.14
N TRP A 370 -6.68 3.48 22.43
CA TRP A 370 -6.04 2.23 22.90
C TRP A 370 -6.77 0.94 22.45
N PHE A 371 -8.05 1.01 22.09
CA PHE A 371 -8.76 -0.14 21.54
C PHE A 371 -8.28 -0.50 20.13
N GLY A 372 -7.58 0.40 19.44
CA GLY A 372 -6.90 0.11 18.17
C GLY A 372 -5.95 -1.10 18.24
N VAL A 373 -5.41 -1.39 19.43
CA VAL A 373 -4.61 -2.60 19.69
C VAL A 373 -5.38 -3.88 19.36
N MET A 374 -6.67 -3.97 19.68
CA MET A 374 -7.50 -5.13 19.33
C MET A 374 -7.76 -5.24 17.83
N VAL A 375 -7.95 -4.10 17.14
CA VAL A 375 -8.11 -4.06 15.69
C VAL A 375 -6.87 -4.61 14.99
N VAL A 376 -5.69 -4.22 15.46
CA VAL A 376 -4.41 -4.70 14.92
C VAL A 376 -4.17 -6.20 15.20
N PHE A 377 -4.64 -6.72 16.35
CA PHE A 377 -4.65 -8.17 16.62
C PHE A 377 -5.44 -8.93 15.55
N ILE A 378 -6.67 -8.49 15.28
CA ILE A 378 -7.55 -9.08 14.25
C ILE A 378 -6.91 -8.97 12.87
N PHE A 379 -6.28 -7.83 12.55
CA PHE A 379 -5.55 -7.65 11.31
C PHE A 379 -4.39 -8.66 11.17
N GLY A 380 -3.68 -8.96 12.26
CA GLY A 380 -2.67 -10.02 12.31
C GLY A 380 -3.22 -11.41 11.96
N ILE A 381 -4.40 -11.76 12.49
CA ILE A 381 -5.10 -13.00 12.14
C ILE A 381 -5.45 -12.99 10.64
N MET A 382 -6.09 -11.94 10.15
CA MET A 382 -6.50 -11.81 8.74
C MET A 382 -5.31 -11.92 7.78
N ALA A 383 -4.20 -11.25 8.09
CA ALA A 383 -2.98 -11.31 7.29
C ALA A 383 -2.45 -12.75 7.19
N GLN A 384 -2.41 -13.47 8.31
CA GLN A 384 -1.94 -14.86 8.34
C GLN A 384 -2.92 -15.83 7.65
N ILE A 385 -4.23 -15.58 7.68
CA ILE A 385 -5.22 -16.34 6.87
C ILE A 385 -4.92 -16.15 5.38
N THR A 386 -4.84 -14.90 4.92
CA THR A 386 -4.66 -14.57 3.50
C THR A 386 -3.35 -15.16 2.97
N ILE A 387 -2.25 -14.97 3.70
CA ILE A 387 -0.94 -15.48 3.29
C ILE A 387 -0.92 -17.01 3.28
N LYS A 388 -1.62 -17.69 4.22
CA LYS A 388 -1.74 -19.16 4.20
C LYS A 388 -2.53 -19.62 2.98
N LYS A 389 -3.65 -18.97 2.65
CA LYS A 389 -4.47 -19.30 1.48
C LYS A 389 -3.73 -19.06 0.16
N ALA A 390 -2.97 -17.97 0.04
CA ALA A 390 -2.19 -17.67 -1.17
C ALA A 390 -1.14 -18.73 -1.53
N ARG A 391 -0.75 -19.60 -0.58
CA ARG A 391 0.17 -20.73 -0.85
C ARG A 391 -0.49 -21.87 -1.62
N SER A 392 -1.80 -22.06 -1.44
CA SER A 392 -2.57 -23.13 -2.07
C SER A 392 -3.49 -22.63 -3.18
N ASP A 393 -3.89 -21.35 -3.11
CA ASP A 393 -4.90 -20.74 -3.97
C ASP A 393 -4.33 -19.47 -4.61
N PRO A 394 -4.02 -19.49 -5.92
CA PRO A 394 -3.47 -18.33 -6.62
C PRO A 394 -4.37 -17.09 -6.55
N GLY A 395 -5.69 -17.26 -6.42
CA GLY A 395 -6.63 -16.14 -6.34
C GLY A 395 -6.38 -15.21 -5.15
N TYR A 396 -5.70 -15.69 -4.11
CA TYR A 396 -5.34 -14.88 -2.94
C TYR A 396 -4.01 -14.15 -3.10
N ILE A 397 -3.22 -14.39 -4.16
CA ILE A 397 -1.89 -13.78 -4.34
C ILE A 397 -1.96 -12.25 -4.40
N PRO A 398 -2.86 -11.60 -5.18
CA PRO A 398 -2.94 -10.14 -5.20
C PRO A 398 -3.23 -9.56 -3.81
N LEU A 399 -4.17 -10.15 -3.07
CA LEU A 399 -4.51 -9.72 -1.71
C LEU A 399 -3.34 -9.94 -0.74
N ALA A 400 -2.64 -11.07 -0.84
CA ALA A 400 -1.47 -11.36 -0.01
C ALA A 400 -0.32 -10.39 -0.30
N ALA A 401 -0.09 -10.02 -1.57
CA ALA A 401 0.90 -9.02 -1.95
C ALA A 401 0.55 -7.64 -1.37
N LEU A 402 -0.71 -7.20 -1.46
CA LEU A 402 -1.17 -5.94 -0.89
C LEU A 402 -1.05 -5.90 0.63
N ILE A 403 -1.45 -6.98 1.32
CA ILE A 403 -1.30 -7.10 2.78
C ILE A 403 0.19 -7.07 3.16
N SER A 404 1.06 -7.79 2.44
CA SER A 404 2.50 -7.80 2.71
C SER A 404 3.11 -6.41 2.51
N ALA A 405 2.69 -5.69 1.47
CA ALA A 405 3.09 -4.31 1.25
C ALA A 405 2.66 -3.40 2.41
N SER A 406 1.40 -3.51 2.80
CA SER A 406 0.81 -2.70 3.87
C SER A 406 1.52 -2.92 5.20
N ILE A 407 1.79 -4.17 5.57
CA ILE A 407 2.52 -4.53 6.80
C ILE A 407 3.94 -3.96 6.78
N THR A 408 4.63 -4.06 5.65
CA THR A 408 5.99 -3.51 5.51
C THR A 408 5.99 -1.99 5.66
N MET A 409 4.91 -1.33 5.24
CA MET A 409 4.74 0.12 5.29
C MET A 409 4.01 0.64 6.54
N PHE A 410 3.78 -0.20 7.55
CA PHE A 410 3.16 0.20 8.82
C PHE A 410 3.73 1.49 9.43
N PRO A 411 5.06 1.70 9.50
CA PRO A 411 5.63 2.90 10.11
C PRO A 411 5.65 4.11 9.17
N VAL A 412 5.17 4.00 7.93
CA VAL A 412 5.36 5.03 6.89
C VAL A 412 4.04 5.54 6.34
N ILE A 413 3.08 4.64 6.10
CA ILE A 413 1.83 5.02 5.46
C ILE A 413 0.72 4.01 5.74
N ASN A 414 -0.48 4.51 6.01
CA ASN A 414 -1.67 3.66 5.99
C ASN A 414 -2.08 3.36 4.55
N MET A 415 -1.68 2.20 4.02
CA MET A 415 -2.07 1.76 2.68
C MET A 415 -3.56 1.45 2.51
N LEU A 416 -4.37 1.38 3.57
CA LEU A 416 -5.84 1.32 3.45
C LEU A 416 -6.39 2.67 3.00
N ASN A 417 -5.88 3.76 3.58
CA ASN A 417 -6.36 5.12 3.35
C ASN A 417 -5.62 5.82 2.20
N ALA A 418 -4.40 5.41 1.91
CA ALA A 418 -3.58 6.06 0.90
C ALA A 418 -4.06 5.76 -0.54
N GLY A 419 -4.33 6.82 -1.30
CA GLY A 419 -4.63 6.74 -2.73
C GLY A 419 -5.83 5.83 -3.02
N ILE A 420 -5.61 4.74 -3.73
CA ILE A 420 -6.64 3.76 -4.11
C ILE A 420 -6.71 2.54 -3.17
N GLY A 421 -6.07 2.62 -2.00
CA GLY A 421 -5.91 1.52 -1.04
C GLY A 421 -7.18 0.72 -0.78
N PHE A 422 -8.23 1.37 -0.30
CA PHE A 422 -9.50 0.72 0.02
C PHE A 422 -10.14 0.01 -1.20
N TYR A 423 -10.06 0.64 -2.39
CA TYR A 423 -10.54 0.04 -3.64
C TYR A 423 -9.74 -1.22 -4.01
N LEU A 424 -8.41 -1.21 -3.81
CA LEU A 424 -7.56 -2.38 -4.01
C LEU A 424 -7.96 -3.54 -3.10
N PHE A 425 -8.10 -3.27 -1.80
CA PHE A 425 -8.49 -4.30 -0.82
C PHE A 425 -9.85 -4.90 -1.18
N SER A 426 -10.85 -4.06 -1.41
CA SER A 426 -12.21 -4.50 -1.74
C SER A 426 -12.24 -5.34 -3.02
N PHE A 427 -11.58 -4.87 -4.08
CA PHE A 427 -11.53 -5.59 -5.35
C PHE A 427 -10.79 -6.92 -5.22
N PHE A 428 -9.66 -6.98 -4.50
CA PHE A 428 -8.91 -8.22 -4.33
C PHE A 428 -9.63 -9.25 -3.47
N ILE A 429 -10.41 -8.81 -2.48
CA ILE A 429 -11.30 -9.69 -1.71
C ILE A 429 -12.36 -10.30 -2.63
N VAL A 430 -13.07 -9.48 -3.41
CA VAL A 430 -14.07 -9.94 -4.37
C VAL A 430 -13.44 -10.89 -5.39
N TYR A 431 -12.29 -10.52 -5.96
CA TYR A 431 -11.54 -11.36 -6.89
C TYR A 431 -11.19 -12.73 -6.29
N ALA A 432 -10.69 -12.78 -5.06
CA ALA A 432 -10.35 -14.04 -4.39
C ALA A 432 -11.57 -14.95 -4.19
N PHE A 433 -12.76 -14.38 -3.93
CA PHE A 433 -14.01 -15.14 -3.88
C PHE A 433 -14.45 -15.61 -5.26
N THR A 434 -14.46 -14.74 -6.27
CA THR A 434 -14.85 -15.07 -7.64
C THR A 434 -13.93 -16.13 -8.25
N TRP A 435 -12.64 -16.09 -7.93
CA TRP A 435 -11.66 -17.10 -8.33
C TRP A 435 -12.10 -18.51 -7.88
N LYS A 436 -12.51 -18.67 -6.63
CA LYS A 436 -13.00 -19.96 -6.11
C LYS A 436 -14.24 -20.45 -6.83
N LEU A 437 -15.18 -19.54 -7.13
CA LEU A 437 -16.41 -19.86 -7.86
C LEU A 437 -16.13 -20.35 -9.28
N ILE A 438 -15.22 -19.66 -10.00
CA ILE A 438 -14.88 -20.00 -11.38
C ILE A 438 -14.13 -21.33 -11.46
N PHE A 439 -13.16 -21.54 -10.56
CA PHE A 439 -12.26 -22.67 -10.63
C PHE A 439 -12.66 -23.85 -9.75
N LYS A 440 -13.88 -23.85 -9.16
CA LYS A 440 -14.44 -24.86 -8.25
C LYS A 440 -13.37 -25.45 -7.32
N CYS A 441 -12.76 -24.58 -6.52
CA CYS A 441 -11.63 -24.89 -5.63
C CYS A 441 -12.05 -25.21 -4.20
#